data_AF-A0A7V1IEG3-F1
#
_entry.id   AF-A0A7V1IEG3-F1
#
_cell.length_a   1.000
_cell.length_b   1.000
_cell.length_c   1.000
_cell.angle_alpha   90.00
_cell.angle_beta   90.00
_cell.angle_gamma   90.00
#
_symmetry.space_group_name_H-M   'P 1'
#
loop_
_entity.id
_entity.type
_entity.pdbx_description
1 polymer ?
#
loop_
_entity_poly.entity_id
_entity_poly.type
_entity_poly.pdbx_seq_one_letter_code
_entity_poly.pdbx_strand_id
1 'polypeptide(L)'
;MKRFTGTGNYAAAVAALLLFAPAAHAQVTLTADDIPIAPGTVMNFYVQVDSNLADTLGIPVDLGPSGPNGAWDFTEGAVDSVLRETLLDPSSAPQADSFPDANRVLTSDGSPFGFGLAGAIRYESVSDTGWVLLGLGIHVENDSTPL
;
A
#
# COMPACT_ATOMS: atom_id res chain seq x y z
N MET A 1 -9.11 8.21 -70.28
CA MET A 1 -9.69 8.31 -68.92
C MET A 1 -9.51 6.94 -68.24
N LYS A 2 -8.54 6.78 -67.34
CA LYS A 2 -8.30 5.51 -66.60
C LYS A 2 -9.02 5.59 -65.25
N ARG A 3 -9.98 4.70 -65.00
CA ARG A 3 -10.62 4.54 -63.69
C ARG A 3 -9.74 3.62 -62.84
N PHE A 4 -9.21 4.14 -61.74
CA PHE A 4 -8.59 3.33 -60.69
C PHE A 4 -9.67 2.90 -59.69
N THR A 5 -10.04 1.63 -59.70
CA THR A 5 -10.85 0.98 -58.66
C THR A 5 -9.89 0.34 -57.65
N GLY A 6 -9.51 1.09 -56.61
CA GLY A 6 -8.67 0.61 -55.52
C GLY A 6 -9.48 0.40 -54.25
N THR A 7 -10.13 -0.76 -54.11
CA THR A 7 -10.72 -1.25 -52.84
C THR A 7 -9.76 -2.23 -52.16
N GLY A 8 -8.46 -1.91 -52.17
CA GLY A 8 -7.41 -2.74 -51.58
C GLY A 8 -6.96 -2.21 -50.22
N ASN A 9 -7.00 -3.09 -49.22
CA ASN A 9 -6.11 -3.11 -48.06
C ASN A 9 -6.39 -2.21 -46.83
N TYR A 10 -7.52 -1.50 -46.73
CA TYR A 10 -7.83 -0.81 -45.46
C TYR A 10 -8.08 -1.78 -44.29
N ALA A 11 -8.69 -2.94 -44.56
CA ALA A 11 -8.96 -3.94 -43.52
C ALA A 11 -7.67 -4.56 -42.93
N ALA A 12 -6.65 -4.80 -43.76
CA ALA A 12 -5.36 -5.29 -43.33
C ALA A 12 -4.59 -4.24 -42.52
N ALA A 13 -4.69 -2.96 -42.91
CA ALA A 13 -4.06 -1.86 -42.18
C ALA A 13 -4.70 -1.63 -40.79
N VAL A 14 -6.03 -1.75 -40.67
CA VAL A 14 -6.74 -1.65 -39.39
C VAL A 14 -6.45 -2.86 -38.48
N ALA A 15 -6.44 -4.08 -39.03
CA ALA A 15 -6.09 -5.29 -38.28
C ALA A 15 -4.63 -5.28 -37.79
N ALA A 16 -3.70 -4.74 -38.59
CA ALA A 16 -2.32 -4.56 -38.18
C ALA A 16 -2.17 -3.48 -37.09
N LEU A 17 -2.95 -2.40 -37.12
CA LEU A 17 -2.90 -1.36 -36.08
C LEU A 17 -3.38 -1.86 -34.71
N LEU A 18 -4.35 -2.79 -34.68
CA LEU A 18 -4.87 -3.40 -33.44
C LEU A 18 -3.88 -4.37 -32.79
N LEU A 19 -2.96 -4.96 -33.54
CA LEU A 19 -1.93 -5.88 -33.03
C LEU A 19 -0.76 -5.18 -32.32
N PHE A 20 -0.65 -3.85 -32.47
CA PHE A 20 0.38 -3.04 -31.82
C PHE A 20 -0.18 -2.08 -30.76
N ALA A 21 -1.43 -2.25 -30.32
CA ALA A 21 -1.88 -1.57 -29.11
C ALA A 21 -0.94 -2.03 -27.98
N PRO A 22 -0.11 -1.14 -27.40
CA PRO A 22 0.70 -1.52 -26.25
C PRO A 22 -0.28 -2.01 -25.20
N ALA A 23 -0.02 -3.20 -24.64
CA ALA A 23 -0.69 -3.61 -23.42
C ALA A 23 -0.40 -2.51 -22.40
N ALA A 24 -1.38 -1.62 -22.20
CA ALA A 24 -1.31 -0.59 -21.19
C ALA A 24 -1.38 -1.34 -19.86
N HIS A 25 -0.22 -1.72 -19.35
CA HIS A 25 -0.11 -2.20 -17.98
C HIS A 25 -0.55 -1.04 -17.09
N ALA A 26 -1.67 -1.21 -16.39
CA ALA A 26 -2.05 -0.28 -15.34
C ALA A 26 -0.95 -0.33 -14.27
N GLN A 27 -0.15 0.73 -14.17
CA GLN A 27 0.90 0.85 -13.18
C GLN A 27 0.44 1.84 -12.13
N VAL A 28 0.41 1.40 -10.88
CA VAL A 28 0.39 2.29 -9.72
C VAL A 28 1.83 2.61 -9.37
N THR A 29 2.16 3.90 -9.32
CA THR A 29 3.46 4.35 -8.82
C THR A 29 3.22 4.97 -7.45
N LEU A 30 3.85 4.40 -6.43
CA LEU A 30 3.90 4.97 -5.08
C LEU A 30 5.29 5.58 -4.89
N THR A 31 5.33 6.76 -4.29
CA THR A 31 6.51 7.54 -3.98
C THR A 31 6.62 7.77 -2.47
N ALA A 32 7.71 8.35 -2.01
CA ALA A 32 7.87 8.70 -0.60
C ALA A 32 6.80 9.70 -0.12
N ASP A 33 6.32 10.58 -1.00
CA ASP A 33 5.28 11.57 -0.70
C ASP A 33 3.92 10.92 -0.42
N ASP A 34 3.69 9.71 -0.91
CA ASP A 34 2.47 8.93 -0.65
C ASP A 34 2.51 8.26 0.75
N ILE A 35 3.65 8.30 1.44
CA ILE A 35 3.83 7.70 2.76
C ILE A 35 3.66 8.79 3.83
N PRO A 36 2.60 8.74 4.66
CA PRO A 36 2.40 9.74 5.70
C PRO A 36 3.48 9.62 6.79
N ILE A 37 4.08 10.76 7.13
CA ILE A 37 5.13 10.89 8.16
C ILE A 37 4.75 11.86 9.28
N ALA A 38 3.65 12.60 9.15
CA ALA A 38 3.26 13.61 10.12
C ALA A 38 2.79 12.97 11.45
N PRO A 39 3.39 13.31 12.60
CA PRO A 39 2.97 12.82 13.91
C PRO A 39 1.49 13.14 14.19
N GLY A 40 0.80 12.22 14.88
CA GLY A 40 -0.63 12.31 15.18
C GLY A 40 -1.55 11.85 14.04
N THR A 41 -0.99 11.58 12.85
CA THR A 41 -1.77 10.99 11.74
C THR A 41 -2.26 9.60 12.13
N VAL A 42 -3.54 9.34 11.85
CA VAL A 42 -4.19 8.05 12.08
C VAL A 42 -4.52 7.43 10.73
N MET A 43 -4.13 6.18 10.53
CA MET A 43 -4.41 5.42 9.31
C MET A 43 -5.23 4.18 9.64
N ASN A 44 -6.17 3.85 8.76
CA ASN A 44 -6.92 2.60 8.84
C ASN A 44 -6.43 1.66 7.73
N PHE A 45 -6.09 0.44 8.10
CA PHE A 45 -5.78 -0.64 7.18
C PHE A 45 -6.96 -1.60 7.14
N TYR A 46 -7.60 -1.64 5.98
CA TYR A 46 -8.72 -2.52 5.69
C TYR A 46 -8.17 -3.87 5.26
N VAL A 47 -8.37 -4.89 6.09
CA VAL A 47 -7.84 -6.23 5.88
C VAL A 47 -8.99 -7.15 5.50
N GLN A 48 -8.80 -7.85 4.40
CA GLN A 48 -9.66 -8.92 3.96
C GLN A 48 -8.78 -10.17 3.82
N VAL A 49 -9.24 -11.28 4.38
CA VAL A 49 -8.58 -12.57 4.35
C VAL A 49 -9.14 -13.34 3.18
N ASP A 50 -8.25 -13.84 2.32
CA ASP A 50 -8.67 -14.76 1.28
C ASP A 50 -9.07 -16.09 1.92
N SER A 51 -10.35 -16.44 1.79
CA SER A 51 -10.89 -17.72 2.25
C SER A 51 -10.25 -18.93 1.56
N ASN A 52 -9.60 -18.74 0.41
CA ASN A 52 -8.89 -19.75 -0.33
C ASN A 52 -7.37 -19.51 -0.28
N LEU A 53 -6.69 -20.16 0.67
CA LEU A 53 -5.22 -20.06 0.81
C LEU A 53 -4.42 -20.56 -0.42
N ALA A 54 -5.05 -21.26 -1.36
CA ALA A 54 -4.42 -21.68 -2.61
C ALA A 54 -4.59 -20.67 -3.74
N ASP A 55 -5.43 -19.64 -3.56
CA ASP A 55 -5.50 -18.53 -4.49
C ASP A 55 -4.27 -17.64 -4.29
N THR A 56 -3.54 -17.42 -5.38
CA THR A 56 -2.32 -16.59 -5.40
C THR A 56 -2.58 -15.25 -6.06
N LEU A 57 -3.78 -15.04 -6.61
CA LEU A 57 -4.16 -13.80 -7.29
C LEU A 57 -4.53 -12.71 -6.29
N GLY A 58 -4.76 -13.07 -5.02
CA GLY A 58 -5.15 -12.14 -3.98
C GLY A 58 -6.56 -11.59 -4.20
N ILE A 59 -6.88 -10.51 -3.49
CA ILE A 59 -8.21 -9.92 -3.52
C ILE A 59 -8.27 -8.88 -4.64
N PRO A 60 -9.21 -8.99 -5.59
CA PRO A 60 -9.32 -8.03 -6.67
C PRO A 60 -9.72 -6.65 -6.12
N VAL A 61 -8.96 -5.63 -6.50
CA VAL A 61 -9.23 -4.23 -6.15
C VAL A 61 -9.51 -3.43 -7.43
N ASP A 62 -10.60 -2.69 -7.45
CA ASP A 62 -10.87 -1.69 -8.49
C ASP A 62 -10.19 -0.36 -8.11
N LEU A 63 -9.21 0.04 -8.92
CA LEU A 63 -8.44 1.27 -8.72
C LEU A 63 -9.07 2.48 -9.44
N GLY A 64 -10.20 2.30 -10.13
CA GLY A 64 -10.86 3.34 -10.89
C GLY A 64 -10.12 3.72 -12.18
N PRO A 65 -10.50 4.85 -12.81
CA PRO A 65 -9.89 5.31 -14.07
C PRO A 65 -8.45 5.77 -13.87
N SER A 66 -7.62 5.60 -14.90
CA SER A 66 -6.24 6.08 -14.89
C SER A 66 -6.15 7.61 -14.77
N GLY A 67 -5.25 8.09 -13.92
CA GLY A 67 -4.95 9.52 -13.78
C GLY A 67 -3.92 9.81 -12.69
N PRO A 68 -3.37 11.03 -12.65
CA PRO A 68 -2.51 11.46 -11.54
C PRO A 68 -3.32 11.63 -10.26
N ASN A 69 -2.68 11.36 -9.11
CA ASN A 69 -3.23 11.60 -7.76
C ASN A 69 -4.60 10.94 -7.50
N GLY A 70 -4.76 9.69 -7.93
CA GLY A 70 -5.94 8.90 -7.60
C GLY A 70 -6.03 8.66 -6.10
N ALA A 71 -7.23 8.85 -5.52
CA ALA A 71 -7.53 8.46 -4.15
C ALA A 71 -8.45 7.24 -4.19
N TRP A 72 -8.11 6.23 -3.38
CA TRP A 72 -8.91 5.01 -3.25
C TRP A 72 -9.59 4.99 -1.89
N ASP A 73 -10.90 4.80 -1.91
CA ASP A 73 -11.71 4.69 -0.70
C ASP A 73 -12.20 3.25 -0.56
N PHE A 74 -11.82 2.63 0.55
CA PHE A 74 -12.16 1.25 0.89
C PHE A 74 -13.21 1.16 2.00
N THR A 75 -13.80 2.29 2.41
CA THR A 75 -14.75 2.35 3.53
C THR A 75 -16.03 1.55 3.31
N GLU A 76 -16.47 1.39 2.06
CA GLU A 76 -17.66 0.62 1.69
C GLU A 76 -17.36 -0.84 1.26
N GLY A 77 -16.09 -1.26 1.28
CA GLY A 77 -15.71 -2.62 0.91
C GLY A 77 -16.13 -3.67 1.94
N ALA A 78 -16.33 -4.92 1.51
CA ALA A 78 -16.35 -6.04 2.43
C ALA A 78 -14.94 -6.15 3.04
N VAL A 79 -14.86 -6.08 4.37
CA VAL A 79 -13.62 -6.14 5.15
C VAL A 79 -13.82 -7.07 6.33
N ASP A 80 -12.86 -7.95 6.58
CA ASP A 80 -12.91 -8.85 7.74
C ASP A 80 -12.47 -8.14 9.01
N SER A 81 -11.56 -7.18 8.89
CA SER A 81 -11.09 -6.36 10.01
C SER A 81 -10.54 -5.01 9.55
N VAL A 82 -10.53 -4.06 10.48
CA VAL A 82 -9.89 -2.76 10.31
C VAL A 82 -8.85 -2.62 11.40
N LEU A 83 -7.59 -2.42 11.01
CA LEU A 83 -6.49 -2.15 11.93
C LEU A 83 -6.20 -0.65 11.92
N ARG A 84 -5.97 -0.07 13.08
CA ARG A 84 -5.62 1.34 13.20
C ARG A 84 -4.15 1.48 13.53
N GLU A 85 -3.48 2.34 12.79
CA GLU A 85 -2.12 2.76 13.11
C GLU A 85 -2.10 4.24 13.42
N THR A 86 -1.31 4.62 14.42
CA THR A 86 -1.08 6.02 14.79
C THR A 86 0.39 6.35 14.65
N LEU A 87 0.69 7.42 13.94
CA LEU A 87 2.03 7.97 13.81
C LEU A 87 2.41 8.72 15.08
N LEU A 88 3.54 8.33 15.68
CA LEU A 88 4.14 8.97 16.83
C LEU A 88 5.22 9.95 16.36
N ASP A 89 5.52 10.94 17.19
CA ASP A 89 6.70 11.78 16.99
C ASP A 89 7.96 10.90 17.22
N PRO A 90 8.85 10.74 16.22
CA PRO A 90 10.04 9.90 16.36
C PRO A 90 10.93 10.31 17.52
N SER A 91 10.99 11.61 17.84
CA SER A 91 11.86 12.14 18.89
C SER A 91 11.34 11.90 20.30
N SER A 92 10.03 11.67 20.46
CA SER A 92 9.39 11.42 21.75
C SER A 92 8.89 9.98 21.90
N ALA A 93 9.09 9.14 20.88
CA ALA A 93 8.69 7.75 20.94
C ALA A 93 9.51 7.00 22.01
N PRO A 94 8.95 5.95 22.63
CA PRO A 94 9.74 5.01 23.43
C PRO A 94 11.00 4.58 22.66
N GLN A 95 12.12 4.33 23.34
CA GLN A 95 13.34 3.82 22.68
C GLN A 95 13.83 4.65 21.47
N ALA A 96 13.45 5.93 21.32
CA ALA A 96 13.88 6.78 20.21
C ALA A 96 15.41 6.81 20.06
N ASP A 97 16.14 6.83 21.18
CA ASP A 97 17.61 6.82 21.21
C ASP A 97 18.23 5.57 20.57
N SER A 98 17.50 4.44 20.52
CA SER A 98 17.95 3.20 19.88
C SER A 98 17.78 3.22 18.36
N PHE A 99 16.95 4.13 17.83
CA PHE A 99 16.62 4.24 16.42
C PHE A 99 16.75 5.69 15.93
N PRO A 100 17.96 6.28 16.00
CA PRO A 100 18.16 7.71 15.71
C PRO A 100 17.88 8.10 14.25
N ASP A 101 17.90 7.12 13.33
CA ASP A 101 17.62 7.32 11.91
C ASP A 101 16.12 7.19 11.58
N ALA A 102 15.27 6.87 12.57
CA ALA A 102 13.84 6.77 12.35
C ALA A 102 13.22 8.14 12.12
N ASN A 103 12.55 8.32 10.98
CA ASN A 103 11.74 9.51 10.70
C ASN A 103 10.24 9.20 10.61
N ARG A 104 9.87 7.94 10.84
CA ARG A 104 8.49 7.47 10.91
C ARG A 104 8.37 6.43 12.01
N VAL A 105 7.52 6.68 12.99
CA VAL A 105 7.29 5.76 14.11
C VAL A 105 5.81 5.49 14.26
N LEU A 106 5.42 4.23 14.40
CA LEU A 106 4.01 3.83 14.42
C LEU A 106 3.71 2.90 15.58
N THR A 107 2.52 3.05 16.14
CA THR A 107 1.90 2.04 17.00
C THR A 107 0.64 1.54 16.33
N SER A 108 0.34 0.25 16.50
CA SER A 108 -0.89 -0.38 16.02
C SER A 108 -1.73 -0.87 17.20
N ASP A 109 -3.04 -0.65 17.13
CA ASP A 109 -4.00 -1.23 18.07
C ASP A 109 -4.22 -2.74 17.83
N GLY A 110 -3.77 -3.23 16.68
CA GLY A 110 -3.76 -4.64 16.33
C GLY A 110 -2.37 -5.14 15.99
N SER A 111 -2.33 -6.27 15.28
CA SER A 111 -1.08 -6.88 14.85
C SER A 111 -0.59 -6.20 13.56
N PRO A 112 0.49 -5.38 13.58
CA PRO A 112 1.04 -4.85 12.36
C PRO A 112 1.50 -6.00 11.46
N PHE A 113 1.07 -6.00 10.18
CA PHE A 113 1.43 -7.02 9.17
C PHE A 113 1.21 -8.49 9.59
N GLY A 114 0.23 -8.77 10.45
CA GLY A 114 -0.05 -10.15 10.89
C GLY A 114 1.01 -10.77 11.82
N PHE A 115 1.96 -9.99 12.38
CA PHE A 115 2.98 -10.49 13.30
C PHE A 115 2.50 -10.85 14.72
N GLY A 116 1.22 -10.68 15.05
CA GLY A 116 0.63 -10.98 16.35
C GLY A 116 1.08 -10.06 17.49
N LEU A 117 1.75 -8.94 17.19
CA LEU A 117 2.36 -8.05 18.18
C LEU A 117 1.49 -6.81 18.43
N ALA A 118 0.33 -7.02 19.06
CA ALA A 118 -0.52 -5.90 19.50
C ALA A 118 0.28 -4.94 20.39
N GLY A 119 0.21 -3.65 20.10
CA GLY A 119 0.93 -2.62 20.86
C GLY A 119 2.43 -2.51 20.56
N ALA A 120 2.96 -3.26 19.57
CA ALA A 120 4.32 -3.03 19.11
C ALA A 120 4.46 -1.64 18.47
N ILE A 121 5.65 -1.07 18.65
CA ILE A 121 6.05 0.20 18.03
C ILE A 121 7.04 -0.12 16.91
N ARG A 122 6.77 0.35 15.70
CA ARG A 122 7.67 0.21 14.55
C ARG A 122 8.46 1.48 14.35
N TYR A 123 9.77 1.33 14.15
CA TYR A 123 10.68 2.42 13.79
C TYR A 123 11.11 2.22 12.36
N GLU A 124 10.85 3.22 11.53
CA GLU A 124 11.03 3.13 10.09
C GLU A 124 11.76 4.38 9.57
N SER A 125 12.51 4.18 8.48
CA SER A 125 13.09 5.26 7.70
C SER A 125 12.38 5.31 6.34
N VAL A 126 11.84 6.47 6.01
CA VAL A 126 11.26 6.79 4.71
C VAL A 126 12.16 7.80 4.00
N SER A 127 12.49 7.52 2.74
CA SER A 127 13.29 8.39 1.89
C SER A 127 12.83 8.26 0.45
N ASP A 128 13.30 9.13 -0.43
CA ASP A 128 13.05 9.06 -1.88
C ASP A 128 13.52 7.72 -2.49
N THR A 129 14.48 7.06 -1.85
CA THR A 129 15.02 5.78 -2.30
C THR A 129 14.28 4.56 -1.76
N GLY A 130 13.35 4.75 -0.82
CA GLY A 130 12.51 3.68 -0.31
C GLY A 130 12.15 3.81 1.16
N TRP A 131 11.49 2.75 1.63
CA TRP A 131 10.94 2.59 2.96
C TRP A 131 11.56 1.37 3.64
N VAL A 132 12.14 1.56 4.83
CA VAL A 132 12.92 0.53 5.55
C VAL A 132 12.43 0.42 6.99
N LEU A 133 12.18 -0.80 7.45
CA LEU A 133 11.97 -1.11 8.88
C LEU A 133 13.33 -1.15 9.58
N LEU A 134 13.55 -0.26 10.54
CA LEU A 134 14.76 -0.19 11.34
C LEU A 134 14.69 -1.09 12.57
N GLY A 135 13.49 -1.22 13.15
CA GLY A 135 13.28 -2.11 14.29
C GLY A 135 11.88 -2.09 14.87
N LEU A 136 11.69 -2.95 15.87
CA LEU A 136 10.45 -3.14 16.60
C LEU A 136 10.72 -2.94 18.10
N GLY A 137 9.99 -2.02 18.71
CA GLY A 137 9.91 -1.87 20.15
C GLY A 137 8.70 -2.65 20.67
N ILE A 138 8.95 -3.62 21.54
CA ILE A 138 7.88 -4.39 22.20
C ILE A 138 7.80 -3.91 23.63
N HIS A 139 6.65 -3.35 24.02
CA HIS A 139 6.38 -3.07 25.42
C HIS A 139 5.80 -4.34 26.06
N VAL A 140 6.54 -4.93 26.99
CA VAL A 140 6.02 -6.00 27.84
C VAL A 140 5.42 -5.31 29.06
N GLU A 141 4.09 -5.25 29.13
CA GLU A 141 3.42 -4.94 30.39
C GLU A 141 3.72 -6.11 31.34
N ASN A 142 4.61 -5.88 32.31
CA ASN A 142 4.70 -6.78 33.45
C ASN A 142 3.43 -6.58 34.27
N ASP A 143 2.46 -7.47 34.09
CA ASP A 143 1.30 -7.55 34.98
C ASP A 143 1.80 -7.96 36.37
N SER A 144 2.17 -6.95 37.17
CA SER A 144 2.56 -7.14 38.55
C SER A 144 1.30 -7.31 39.38
N THR A 145 0.52 -8.37 39.14
CA THR A 145 -0.41 -8.86 40.15
C THR A 145 0.42 -9.48 41.27
N PRO A 146 0.43 -8.90 42.49
CA PRO A 146 1.03 -9.57 43.62
C PRO A 146 0.23 -10.84 43.91
N LEU A 147 0.93 -11.98 43.98
CA LEU A 147 0.40 -13.25 44.49
C LEU A 147 -0.02 -13.13 45.96
#